data_AF-A0A1L7XCA9-F1
#
_entry.id   AF-A0A1L7XCA9-F1
#
_cell.length_a   1.000
_cell.length_b   1.000
_cell.length_c   1.000
_cell.angle_alpha   90.00
_cell.angle_beta   90.00
_cell.angle_gamma   90.00
#
_symmetry.space_group_name_H-M   'P 1'
#
loop_
_entity.id
_entity.type
_entity.pdbx_description
1 polymer ?
#
loop_
_entity_poly.entity_id
_entity_poly.type
_entity_poly.pdbx_seq_one_letter_code
_entity_poly.pdbx_strand_id
1 'polypeptide(L)'
;MSSTKITGSYKRNFPALAQAVKTQTTKTVPVPGKTLTPEQHVASMPACSALAFNPTTSTFTTTLSHLDLLSPKSSTTRTQLRRSFFSNLSIYAKHSSLITAIHLVIQCPKPTKADASLIRSVVKEMDKFKNLDKMTVLRKTKTVDWKQVKLLMPLYGLSYTEWTVEIEESERSERYEMREGGSWDLRLLALRSKLGLKGI
;
A
#
# COMPACT_ATOMS: atom_id res chain seq x y z
N MET A 1 -37.86 17.48 -45.79
CA MET A 1 -38.36 16.33 -45.02
C MET A 1 -37.36 16.03 -43.93
N SER A 2 -37.81 16.16 -42.68
CA SER A 2 -37.04 16.06 -41.45
C SER A 2 -36.73 14.60 -41.10
N SER A 3 -35.55 14.34 -40.55
CA SER A 3 -35.24 13.09 -39.85
C SER A 3 -34.76 13.41 -38.44
N THR A 4 -35.57 12.99 -37.47
CA THR A 4 -35.32 13.07 -36.04
C THR A 4 -34.76 11.74 -35.58
N LYS A 5 -33.66 11.72 -34.78
CA LYS A 5 -33.52 10.74 -33.68
C LYS A 5 -32.39 11.09 -32.68
N ILE A 6 -32.85 11.60 -31.54
CA ILE A 6 -32.53 11.25 -30.14
C ILE A 6 -31.05 11.17 -29.72
N THR A 7 -30.66 12.25 -29.02
CA THR A 7 -29.55 12.42 -28.08
C THR A 7 -29.76 11.66 -26.76
N GLY A 8 -28.68 11.17 -26.16
CA GLY A 8 -28.69 10.58 -24.81
C GLY A 8 -27.31 10.48 -24.18
N SER A 9 -26.85 11.55 -23.54
CA SER A 9 -25.63 11.61 -22.73
C SER A 9 -26.00 11.39 -21.26
N TYR A 10 -25.62 10.26 -20.66
CA TYR A 10 -25.84 10.02 -19.24
C TYR A 10 -24.74 10.69 -18.38
N LYS A 11 -25.10 11.83 -17.80
CA LYS A 11 -24.44 12.43 -16.63
C LYS A 11 -24.88 11.68 -15.37
N ARG A 12 -23.94 11.23 -14.53
CA ARG A 12 -24.25 10.82 -13.15
C ARG A 12 -24.08 12.01 -12.22
N ASN A 13 -25.21 12.49 -11.68
CA ASN A 13 -25.29 13.50 -10.63
C ASN A 13 -24.73 12.94 -9.32
N PHE A 14 -23.80 13.66 -8.69
CA PHE A 14 -23.59 13.59 -7.25
C PHE A 14 -24.30 14.80 -6.62
N PRO A 15 -25.13 14.62 -5.57
CA PRO A 15 -25.78 15.74 -4.90
C PRO A 15 -24.74 16.61 -4.20
N ALA A 16 -24.90 17.92 -4.41
CA ALA A 16 -24.13 18.97 -3.75
C ALA A 16 -24.51 19.04 -2.26
N LEU A 17 -23.53 18.84 -1.38
CA LEU A 17 -23.53 19.41 -0.04
C LEU A 17 -22.59 20.61 -0.06
N ALA A 18 -23.18 21.77 -0.40
CA ALA A 18 -22.58 23.05 -0.15
C ALA A 18 -22.69 23.36 1.35
N GLN A 19 -21.56 23.50 2.04
CA GLN A 19 -21.45 24.43 3.16
C GLN A 19 -20.12 25.19 3.10
N ALA A 20 -20.26 26.46 2.73
CA ALA A 20 -19.47 27.64 3.09
C ALA A 20 -17.93 27.50 3.23
N VAL A 21 -17.24 27.84 2.15
CA VAL A 21 -15.91 28.45 2.23
C VAL A 21 -16.09 29.86 2.81
N LYS A 22 -15.81 30.03 4.11
CA LYS A 22 -15.34 31.31 4.64
C LYS A 22 -13.82 31.24 4.72
N THR A 23 -13.18 31.89 3.77
CA THR A 23 -11.78 32.29 3.83
C THR A 23 -11.60 33.19 5.05
N GLN A 24 -11.10 32.64 6.15
CA GLN A 24 -10.41 33.42 7.17
C GLN A 24 -8.93 33.09 7.09
N THR A 25 -8.18 34.00 6.46
CA THR A 25 -6.73 34.07 6.55
C THR A 25 -6.37 34.56 7.94
N THR A 26 -6.49 33.71 8.96
CA THR A 26 -5.89 33.99 10.27
C THR A 26 -4.42 33.62 10.21
N LYS A 27 -3.58 34.65 10.07
CA LYS A 27 -2.15 34.60 10.43
C LYS A 27 -2.04 33.95 11.80
N THR A 28 -1.64 32.69 11.83
CA THR A 28 -1.42 31.98 13.09
C THR A 28 0.02 32.25 13.50
N VAL A 29 0.16 33.13 14.50
CA VAL A 29 1.40 33.31 15.25
C VAL A 29 1.83 31.92 15.78
N PRO A 30 3.12 31.53 15.71
CA PRO A 30 3.56 30.26 16.25
C PRO A 30 3.39 30.29 17.77
N VAL A 31 2.45 29.51 18.30
CA VAL A 31 2.40 29.23 19.74
C VAL A 31 3.45 28.16 20.00
N PRO A 32 4.51 28.45 20.80
CA PRO A 32 5.50 27.46 21.12
C PRO A 32 4.90 26.46 22.12
N GLY A 33 4.95 25.16 21.78
CA GLY A 33 4.73 24.08 22.74
C GLY A 33 3.51 23.19 22.55
N LYS A 34 2.75 23.27 21.45
CA LYS A 34 1.67 22.30 21.19
C LYS A 34 2.20 21.10 20.42
N THR A 35 2.64 20.07 21.16
CA THR A 35 2.92 18.75 20.59
C THR A 35 1.62 18.25 19.95
N LEU A 36 1.61 18.05 18.63
CA LEU A 36 0.46 17.48 17.94
C LEU A 36 0.18 16.09 18.49
N THR A 37 -1.09 15.76 18.68
CA THR A 37 -1.48 14.37 18.96
C THR A 37 -1.03 13.46 17.81
N PRO A 38 -0.75 12.17 18.06
CA PRO A 38 -0.39 11.22 16.99
C PRO A 38 -1.37 11.25 15.80
N GLU A 39 -2.66 11.41 16.07
CA GLU A 39 -3.73 11.55 15.07
C GLU A 39 -3.60 12.83 14.24
N GLN A 40 -3.36 13.97 14.88
CA GLN A 40 -3.14 15.25 14.19
C GLN A 40 -1.84 15.22 13.36
N HIS A 41 -0.81 14.53 13.85
CA HIS A 41 0.43 14.31 13.10
C HIS A 41 0.17 13.51 11.83
N VAL A 42 -0.56 12.40 11.92
CA VAL A 42 -0.94 11.58 10.77
C VAL A 42 -1.83 12.34 9.79
N ALA A 43 -2.83 13.07 10.26
CA ALA A 43 -3.71 13.88 9.43
C ALA A 43 -2.99 15.04 8.72
N SER A 44 -1.90 15.54 9.29
CA SER A 44 -1.06 16.60 8.69
C SER A 44 -0.02 16.09 7.68
N MET A 45 0.11 14.76 7.52
CA MET A 45 1.15 14.20 6.65
C MET A 45 0.89 14.55 5.17
N PRO A 46 1.94 14.80 4.38
CA PRO A 46 1.80 14.99 2.94
C PRO A 46 1.14 13.76 2.31
N ALA A 47 0.11 13.99 1.49
CA ALA A 47 -0.52 12.93 0.74
C ALA A 47 0.51 12.25 -0.17
N CYS A 48 0.77 10.97 0.07
CA CYS A 48 1.52 10.11 -0.83
C CYS A 48 0.49 9.19 -1.49
N SER A 49 0.31 9.25 -2.81
CA SER A 49 -0.68 8.40 -3.51
C SER A 49 -0.48 6.90 -3.26
N ALA A 50 0.74 6.50 -2.89
CA ALA A 50 1.09 5.14 -2.54
C ALA A 50 0.85 4.77 -1.07
N LEU A 51 0.53 5.71 -0.18
CA LEU A 51 0.31 5.50 1.26
C LEU A 51 -0.99 6.18 1.73
N ALA A 52 -1.88 5.43 2.36
CA ALA A 52 -3.11 5.98 2.93
C ALA A 52 -3.36 5.40 4.31
N PHE A 53 -3.77 6.23 5.27
CA PHE A 53 -4.21 5.77 6.59
C PHE A 53 -5.71 6.05 6.75
N ASN A 54 -6.44 5.03 7.18
CA ASN A 54 -7.83 5.16 7.54
C ASN A 54 -7.95 5.15 9.09
N PRO A 55 -8.25 6.29 9.72
CA PRO A 55 -8.35 6.39 11.18
C PRO A 55 -9.55 5.62 11.74
N THR A 56 -10.63 5.45 10.95
CA THR A 56 -11.83 4.75 11.39
C THR A 56 -11.59 3.26 11.61
N THR A 57 -10.71 2.67 10.80
CA THR A 57 -10.38 1.25 10.85
C THR A 57 -8.97 0.98 11.35
N SER A 58 -8.24 2.01 11.80
CA SER A 58 -6.81 1.94 12.15
C SER A 58 -5.96 1.20 11.12
N THR A 59 -6.33 1.32 9.84
CA THR A 59 -5.74 0.52 8.75
C THR A 59 -4.83 1.40 7.90
N PHE A 60 -3.60 0.95 7.72
CA PHE A 60 -2.65 1.56 6.82
C PHE A 60 -2.58 0.80 5.50
N THR A 61 -2.86 1.48 4.39
CA THR A 61 -2.74 0.93 3.05
C THR A 61 -1.49 1.45 2.37
N THR A 62 -0.69 0.55 1.81
CA THR A 62 0.49 0.88 1.00
C THR A 62 0.43 0.18 -0.35
N THR A 63 0.68 0.91 -1.42
CA THR A 63 0.64 0.39 -2.80
C THR A 63 2.02 0.46 -3.45
N LEU A 64 2.54 -0.71 -3.82
CA LEU A 64 3.77 -0.88 -4.59
C LEU A 64 3.43 -1.06 -6.07
N SER A 65 3.32 0.06 -6.77
CA SER A 65 3.03 0.10 -8.21
C SER A 65 4.29 0.32 -9.04
N HIS A 66 4.42 -0.43 -10.13
CA HIS A 66 5.52 -0.23 -11.07
C HIS A 66 5.42 1.10 -11.83
N LEU A 67 4.22 1.68 -11.95
CA LEU A 67 4.02 2.98 -12.59
C LEU A 67 4.58 4.13 -11.72
N ASP A 68 4.56 3.94 -10.41
CA ASP A 68 4.89 5.00 -9.45
C ASP A 68 6.31 4.82 -8.88
N LEU A 69 6.60 3.67 -8.26
CA LEU A 69 7.83 3.47 -7.47
C LEU A 69 8.96 2.77 -8.23
N LEU A 70 8.67 2.19 -9.39
CA LEU A 70 9.61 1.36 -10.17
C LEU A 70 9.72 1.74 -11.66
N SER A 71 9.03 2.80 -12.11
CA SER A 71 8.97 3.18 -13.52
C SER A 71 10.34 3.64 -14.05
N PRO A 72 10.69 3.31 -15.31
CA PRO A 72 11.95 3.72 -15.94
C PRO A 72 11.95 5.16 -16.47
N LYS A 73 10.81 5.88 -16.48
CA LYS A 73 10.72 7.24 -17.02
C LYS A 73 11.11 8.25 -15.92
N SER A 74 12.31 8.83 -16.02
CA SER A 74 12.94 9.83 -15.12
C SER A 74 13.49 9.28 -13.79
N SER A 75 14.84 9.21 -13.68
CA SER A 75 15.56 8.79 -12.48
C SER A 75 15.37 9.75 -11.30
N THR A 76 15.22 11.05 -11.56
CA THR A 76 15.07 12.10 -10.55
C THR A 76 13.70 12.05 -9.89
N THR A 77 12.62 11.99 -10.69
CA THR A 77 11.23 11.90 -10.20
C THR A 77 11.03 10.63 -9.38
N ARG A 78 11.58 9.50 -9.84
CA ARG A 78 11.54 8.24 -9.10
C ARG A 78 12.27 8.32 -7.76
N THR A 79 13.46 8.92 -7.74
CA THR A 79 14.26 9.04 -6.51
C THR A 79 13.54 9.90 -5.48
N GLN A 80 12.92 10.98 -5.92
CA GLN A 80 12.12 11.85 -5.06
C GLN A 80 10.85 11.15 -4.56
N LEU A 81 10.14 10.41 -5.42
CA LEU A 81 8.96 9.64 -5.02
C LEU A 81 9.32 8.54 -4.03
N ARG A 82 10.38 7.77 -4.28
CA ARG A 82 10.88 6.74 -3.35
C ARG A 82 11.31 7.34 -2.02
N ARG A 83 12.02 8.48 -2.03
CA ARG A 83 12.42 9.17 -0.80
C ARG A 83 11.18 9.62 -0.02
N SER A 84 10.21 10.22 -0.69
CA SER A 84 8.94 10.63 -0.07
C SER A 84 8.19 9.43 0.51
N PHE A 85 8.08 8.33 -0.25
CA PHE A 85 7.46 7.09 0.19
C PHE A 85 8.12 6.54 1.47
N PHE A 86 9.44 6.34 1.46
CA PHE A 86 10.14 5.77 2.62
C PHE A 86 10.17 6.73 3.82
N SER A 87 10.26 8.03 3.57
CA SER A 87 10.16 9.05 4.62
C SER A 87 8.79 8.99 5.29
N ASN A 88 7.70 9.01 4.52
CA ASN A 88 6.35 8.93 5.06
C ASN A 88 6.10 7.59 5.78
N LEU A 89 6.52 6.46 5.18
CA LEU A 89 6.40 5.14 5.81
C LEU A 89 7.13 5.07 7.16
N SER A 90 8.32 5.68 7.26
CA SER A 90 9.05 5.78 8.53
C SER A 90 8.31 6.61 9.58
N ILE A 91 7.58 7.67 9.17
CA ILE A 91 6.80 8.47 10.11
C ILE A 91 5.57 7.67 10.58
N TYR A 92 4.88 6.96 9.68
CA TYR A 92 3.79 6.05 10.07
C TYR A 92 4.26 4.98 11.06
N ALA A 93 5.45 4.41 10.87
CA ALA A 93 6.02 3.45 11.81
C ALA A 93 6.22 4.03 13.22
N LYS A 94 6.57 5.32 13.34
CA LYS A 94 6.67 6.01 14.64
C LYS A 94 5.33 6.16 15.35
N HIS A 95 4.23 6.16 14.60
CA HIS A 95 2.86 6.21 15.10
C HIS A 95 2.16 4.85 14.98
N SER A 96 2.93 3.75 14.99
CA SER A 96 2.41 2.40 14.82
C SER A 96 1.40 1.97 15.90
N SER A 97 1.39 2.62 17.07
CA SER A 97 0.36 2.41 18.09
C SER A 97 -1.07 2.74 17.62
N LEU A 98 -1.24 3.53 16.55
CA LEU A 98 -2.53 3.84 15.95
C LEU A 98 -2.92 2.89 14.81
N ILE A 99 -2.02 1.97 14.44
CA ILE A 99 -2.11 1.17 13.23
C ILE A 99 -2.16 -0.30 13.66
N THR A 100 -3.34 -0.89 13.59
CA THR A 100 -3.57 -2.29 13.97
C THR A 100 -3.52 -3.23 12.77
N ALA A 101 -3.73 -2.69 11.57
CA ALA A 101 -3.72 -3.47 10.33
C ALA A 101 -2.96 -2.78 9.20
N ILE A 102 -2.24 -3.58 8.40
CA ILE A 102 -1.64 -3.13 7.14
C ILE A 102 -2.24 -3.88 5.95
N HIS A 103 -2.62 -3.12 4.93
CA HIS A 103 -3.00 -3.62 3.62
C HIS A 103 -1.93 -3.23 2.57
N LEU A 104 -1.15 -4.21 2.13
CA LEU A 104 -0.12 -4.04 1.13
C LEU A 104 -0.60 -4.50 -0.25
N VAL A 105 -0.71 -3.57 -1.19
CA VAL A 105 -1.10 -3.85 -2.58
C VAL A 105 0.13 -3.86 -3.48
N ILE A 106 0.39 -4.96 -4.19
CA ILE A 106 1.57 -5.12 -5.05
C ILE A 106 1.14 -5.23 -6.51
N GLN A 107 1.44 -4.20 -7.30
CA GLN A 107 1.10 -4.05 -8.71
C GLN A 107 2.38 -4.00 -9.57
N CYS A 108 3.08 -5.12 -9.62
CA CYS A 108 4.23 -5.34 -10.51
C CYS A 108 3.79 -6.26 -11.66
N PRO A 109 3.71 -5.82 -12.92
CA PRO A 109 3.22 -6.68 -14.02
C PRO A 109 4.18 -7.83 -14.34
N LYS A 110 5.48 -7.67 -14.08
CA LYS A 110 6.51 -8.69 -14.30
C LYS A 110 7.47 -8.69 -13.11
N PRO A 111 7.94 -9.87 -12.64
CA PRO A 111 8.82 -9.94 -11.51
C PRO A 111 10.26 -9.61 -11.90
N THR A 112 10.78 -8.49 -11.39
CA THR A 112 12.15 -8.04 -11.63
C THR A 112 12.97 -8.07 -10.33
N LYS A 113 14.31 -8.03 -10.49
CA LYS A 113 15.22 -7.87 -9.33
C LYS A 113 14.96 -6.56 -8.58
N ALA A 114 14.54 -5.50 -9.27
CA ALA A 114 14.23 -4.21 -8.67
C ALA A 114 12.99 -4.30 -7.75
N ASP A 115 11.97 -5.06 -8.16
CA ASP A 115 10.76 -5.29 -7.37
C ASP A 115 11.09 -6.05 -6.09
N ALA A 116 11.86 -7.15 -6.21
CA ALA A 116 12.30 -7.92 -5.05
C ALA A 116 13.18 -7.11 -4.08
N SER A 117 13.92 -6.13 -4.57
CA SER A 117 14.69 -5.20 -3.74
C SER A 117 13.78 -4.19 -3.04
N LEU A 118 12.81 -3.60 -3.77
CA LEU A 118 11.84 -2.67 -3.19
C LEU A 118 10.98 -3.33 -2.12
N ILE A 119 10.43 -4.51 -2.40
CA ILE A 119 9.63 -5.28 -1.45
C ILE A 119 10.44 -5.54 -0.18
N ARG A 120 11.73 -5.92 -0.30
CA ARG A 120 12.63 -6.06 0.87
C ARG A 120 12.80 -4.77 1.66
N SER A 121 12.97 -3.63 1.00
CA SER A 121 13.08 -2.34 1.68
C SER A 121 11.77 -1.96 2.38
N VAL A 122 10.62 -2.23 1.77
CA VAL A 122 9.30 -2.00 2.38
C VAL A 122 9.13 -2.88 3.61
N VAL A 123 9.43 -4.17 3.51
CA VAL A 123 9.39 -5.11 4.64
C VAL A 123 10.22 -4.61 5.83
N LYS A 124 11.44 -4.13 5.59
CA LYS A 124 12.30 -3.58 6.65
C LYS A 124 11.69 -2.37 7.36
N GLU A 125 10.91 -1.56 6.66
CA GLU A 125 10.20 -0.44 7.28
C GLU A 125 8.93 -0.91 8.00
N MET A 126 8.23 -1.90 7.44
CA MET A 126 7.05 -2.51 8.05
C MET A 126 7.37 -3.22 9.37
N ASP A 127 8.56 -3.80 9.49
CA ASP A 127 9.07 -4.41 10.72
C ASP A 127 9.21 -3.41 11.89
N LYS A 128 9.27 -2.11 11.59
CA LYS A 128 9.33 -1.06 12.63
C LYS A 128 7.96 -0.78 13.27
N PHE A 129 6.88 -1.30 12.70
CA PHE A 129 5.54 -1.09 13.24
C PHE A 129 5.33 -2.04 14.41
N LYS A 130 5.14 -1.47 15.59
CA LYS A 130 4.86 -2.20 16.83
C LYS A 130 3.34 -2.31 16.98
N ASN A 131 2.83 -3.50 17.32
CA ASN A 131 1.40 -3.80 17.52
C ASN A 131 0.57 -4.00 16.24
N LEU A 132 1.14 -4.65 15.23
CA LEU A 132 0.39 -5.08 14.06
C LEU A 132 -0.31 -6.41 14.32
N ASP A 133 -1.64 -6.35 14.44
CA ASP A 133 -2.48 -7.55 14.58
C ASP A 133 -2.65 -8.26 13.24
N LYS A 134 -2.76 -7.49 12.15
CA LYS A 134 -3.15 -8.01 10.84
C LYS A 134 -2.33 -7.45 9.70
N MET A 135 -1.93 -8.34 8.78
CA MET A 135 -1.31 -8.00 7.51
C MET A 135 -2.04 -8.68 6.36
N THR A 136 -2.56 -7.89 5.42
CA THR A 136 -3.15 -8.38 4.17
C THR A 136 -2.27 -7.98 3.00
N VAL A 137 -1.81 -8.95 2.21
CA VAL A 137 -1.05 -8.71 0.99
C VAL A 137 -1.92 -9.03 -0.21
N LEU A 138 -2.30 -8.02 -0.98
CA LEU A 138 -3.00 -8.19 -2.25
C LEU A 138 -2.01 -8.04 -3.41
N ARG A 139 -1.74 -9.14 -4.11
CA ARG A 139 -0.90 -9.16 -5.30
C ARG A 139 -1.76 -9.14 -6.55
N LYS A 140 -1.65 -8.08 -7.36
CA LYS A 140 -2.31 -8.03 -8.68
C LYS A 140 -1.35 -8.46 -9.77
N THR A 141 -1.70 -9.50 -10.52
CA THR A 141 -0.88 -10.03 -11.61
C THR A 141 -1.75 -10.38 -12.82
N LYS A 142 -1.16 -10.39 -14.02
CA LYS A 142 -1.88 -10.82 -15.23
C LYS A 142 -2.14 -12.32 -15.22
N THR A 143 -1.09 -13.08 -14.91
CA THR A 143 -1.10 -14.53 -14.77
C THR A 143 -0.44 -14.94 -13.46
N VAL A 144 -0.94 -16.01 -12.84
CA VAL A 144 -0.36 -16.56 -11.61
C VAL A 144 0.63 -17.67 -11.95
N ASP A 145 1.90 -17.43 -11.65
CA ASP A 145 2.94 -18.45 -11.74
C ASP A 145 3.88 -18.40 -10.52
N TRP A 146 4.74 -19.42 -10.39
CA TRP A 146 5.68 -19.48 -9.28
C TRP A 146 6.67 -18.30 -9.23
N LYS A 147 7.05 -17.71 -10.38
CA LYS A 147 7.95 -16.55 -10.38
C LYS A 147 7.27 -15.33 -9.77
N GLN A 148 5.96 -15.17 -9.97
CA GLN A 148 5.16 -14.11 -9.36
C GLN A 148 5.00 -14.32 -7.86
N VAL A 149 4.67 -15.55 -7.44
CA VAL A 149 4.52 -15.90 -6.01
C VAL A 149 5.83 -15.76 -5.26
N LYS A 150 6.94 -16.19 -5.87
CA LYS A 150 8.29 -16.12 -5.28
C LYS A 150 8.71 -14.69 -4.90
N LEU A 151 8.19 -13.65 -5.56
CA LEU A 151 8.46 -12.26 -5.17
C LEU A 151 7.93 -11.91 -3.77
N LEU A 152 6.91 -12.62 -3.29
CA LEU A 152 6.32 -12.40 -1.98
C LEU A 152 7.16 -13.00 -0.85
N MET A 153 8.20 -13.78 -1.17
CA MET A 153 9.09 -14.38 -0.18
C MET A 153 9.63 -13.40 0.90
N PRO A 154 10.01 -12.14 0.59
CA PRO A 154 10.47 -11.23 1.64
C PRO A 154 9.38 -10.82 2.59
N LEU A 155 8.13 -10.83 2.14
CA LEU A 155 6.99 -10.57 2.99
C LEU A 155 6.74 -11.77 3.87
N TYR A 156 6.87 -13.00 3.32
CA TYR A 156 6.53 -14.29 3.91
C TYR A 156 7.33 -14.64 5.19
N GLY A 157 6.67 -15.06 6.29
CA GLY A 157 7.13 -15.21 7.69
C GLY A 157 7.38 -13.91 8.51
N LEU A 158 6.62 -12.83 8.33
CA LEU A 158 6.62 -11.69 9.26
C LEU A 158 5.83 -12.05 10.52
N SER A 159 6.24 -11.54 11.68
CA SER A 159 5.68 -11.85 13.00
C SER A 159 4.34 -11.12 13.23
N TYR A 160 3.36 -11.37 12.38
CA TYR A 160 2.00 -10.83 12.50
C TYR A 160 1.04 -11.93 12.95
N THR A 161 0.07 -11.55 13.80
CA THR A 161 -0.90 -12.47 14.40
C THR A 161 -1.84 -13.06 13.35
N GLU A 162 -2.31 -12.22 12.43
CA GLU A 162 -3.11 -12.62 11.27
C GLU A 162 -2.44 -12.21 9.97
N TRP A 163 -2.28 -13.17 9.07
CA TRP A 163 -1.74 -12.92 7.76
C TRP A 163 -2.54 -13.58 6.64
N THR A 164 -2.97 -12.76 5.71
CA THR A 164 -3.61 -13.22 4.47
C THR A 164 -2.80 -12.75 3.27
N VAL A 165 -2.51 -13.66 2.34
CA VAL A 165 -1.98 -13.33 1.02
C VAL A 165 -3.03 -13.68 -0.01
N GLU A 166 -3.39 -12.70 -0.81
CA GLU A 166 -4.34 -12.84 -1.89
C GLU A 166 -3.66 -12.49 -3.21
N ILE A 167 -3.95 -13.28 -4.24
CA ILE A 167 -3.45 -13.05 -5.58
C ILE A 167 -4.65 -12.88 -6.50
N GLU A 168 -4.77 -11.71 -7.12
CA GLU A 168 -5.79 -11.36 -8.08
C GLU A 168 -5.21 -11.52 -9.50
N GLU A 169 -5.75 -12.47 -10.26
CA GLU A 169 -5.38 -12.73 -11.64
C GLU A 169 -6.29 -11.95 -12.58
N SER A 170 -5.77 -10.87 -13.18
CA SER A 170 -6.60 -9.95 -13.98
C SER A 170 -7.14 -10.58 -15.27
N GLU A 171 -6.45 -11.55 -15.86
CA GLU A 171 -6.90 -12.19 -17.12
C GLU A 171 -8.01 -13.22 -16.90
N ARG A 172 -8.09 -13.80 -15.69
CA ARG A 172 -9.07 -14.83 -15.33
C ARG A 172 -10.14 -14.37 -14.35
N SER A 173 -9.96 -13.17 -13.76
CA SER A 173 -10.79 -12.67 -12.66
C SER A 173 -10.85 -13.65 -11.48
N GLU A 174 -9.79 -14.42 -11.29
CA GLU A 174 -9.66 -15.40 -10.21
C GLU A 174 -8.92 -14.78 -9.03
N ARG A 175 -9.34 -15.15 -7.82
CA ARG A 175 -8.69 -14.75 -6.58
C ARG A 175 -8.21 -16.00 -5.87
N TYR A 176 -6.91 -16.03 -5.60
CA TYR A 176 -6.26 -17.13 -4.90
C TYR A 176 -5.88 -16.64 -3.51
N GLU A 177 -6.30 -17.37 -2.50
CA GLU A 177 -5.84 -17.17 -1.13
C GLU A 177 -4.73 -18.17 -0.82
N MET A 178 -3.62 -17.69 -0.30
CA MET A 178 -2.55 -18.56 0.15
C MET A 178 -2.90 -19.09 1.54
N ARG A 179 -3.19 -20.39 1.60
CA ARG A 179 -3.53 -21.08 2.85
C ARG A 179 -2.28 -21.64 3.50
N GLU A 180 -2.25 -21.58 4.83
CA GLU A 180 -1.25 -22.27 5.66
C GLU A 180 -1.22 -23.77 5.31
N GLY A 181 -0.01 -24.31 5.13
CA GLY A 181 0.20 -25.70 4.70
C GLY A 181 -0.10 -25.96 3.21
N GLY A 182 -0.52 -24.96 2.45
CA GLY A 182 -0.74 -25.06 1.00
C GLY A 182 0.55 -25.27 0.19
N SER A 183 0.42 -25.64 -1.08
CA SER A 183 1.57 -25.94 -1.94
C SER A 183 2.52 -24.73 -2.14
N TRP A 184 1.98 -23.51 -2.23
CA TRP A 184 2.79 -22.29 -2.30
C TRP A 184 3.39 -21.90 -0.96
N ASP A 185 2.65 -22.11 0.13
CA ASP A 185 3.07 -21.86 1.50
C ASP A 185 4.32 -22.69 1.85
N LEU A 186 4.24 -24.00 1.66
CA LEU A 186 5.35 -24.93 1.87
C LEU A 186 6.57 -24.60 0.99
N ARG A 187 6.33 -24.17 -0.26
CA ARG A 187 7.42 -23.77 -1.17
C ARG A 187 8.09 -22.47 -0.72
N LEU A 188 7.35 -21.50 -0.21
CA LEU A 188 7.90 -20.26 0.33
C LEU A 188 8.66 -20.51 1.64
N LEU A 189 8.12 -21.35 2.54
CA LEU A 189 8.81 -21.80 3.76
C LEU A 189 10.15 -22.46 3.43
N ALA A 190 10.14 -23.42 2.49
CA ALA A 190 11.37 -24.11 2.06
C ALA A 190 12.38 -23.15 1.43
N LEU A 191 11.92 -22.19 0.62
CA LEU A 191 12.79 -21.17 0.02
C LEU A 191 13.39 -20.25 1.09
N ARG A 192 12.60 -19.83 2.08
CA ARG A 192 13.04 -18.98 3.18
C ARG A 192 14.11 -19.69 4.02
N SER A 193 13.86 -20.95 4.38
CA SER A 193 14.80 -21.81 5.11
C SER A 193 16.14 -21.94 4.35
N LYS A 194 16.10 -22.25 3.04
CA LYS A 194 17.30 -22.34 2.20
C LYS A 194 18.12 -21.05 2.13
N LEU A 195 17.47 -19.89 2.27
CA LEU A 195 18.13 -18.59 2.22
C LEU A 195 18.64 -18.13 3.59
N GLY A 196 18.50 -18.95 4.64
CA GLY A 196 18.96 -18.61 6.00
C GLY A 196 18.22 -17.41 6.61
N LEU A 197 17.05 -17.07 6.06
CA LEU A 197 16.20 -16.00 6.58
C LEU A 197 15.50 -16.53 7.84
N LYS A 198 16.17 -16.37 9.00
CA LYS A 198 15.62 -16.76 10.31
C LYS A 198 14.25 -16.11 10.53
N GLY A 199 13.36 -16.79 11.26
CA GLY A 199 12.14 -16.18 11.81
C GLY A 199 12.53 -14.87 12.51
N ILE A 200 11.79 -13.81 12.20
CA ILE A 200 11.88 -12.57 12.97
C ILE A 200 11.03 -12.81 14.22
#